data_AF-K0G7H6-F1
#
_entry.id   AF-K0G7H6-F1
#
_cell.length_a   1.000
_cell.length_b   1.000
_cell.length_c   1.000
_cell.angle_alpha   90.00
_cell.angle_beta   90.00
_cell.angle_gamma   90.00
#
_symmetry.space_group_name_H-M   'P 1'
#
loop_
_entity.id
_entity.type
_entity.pdbx_description
1 polymer ?
#
loop_
_entity_poly.entity_id
_entity_poly.type
_entity_poly.pdbx_seq_one_letter_code
_entity_poly.pdbx_strand_id
1 'polypeptide(L)'
;MLLVNLTFVSFFIVRLYSLSISIRNEKVLIQKGATQHGTKNSKLLSIVHVLFYFSALFEANYFAHHWDYLSTIGTVTLFFAYIALFWVINELKEIWTVKLYILPNHKINTSTLFRTIKHPNYFLNIIPELIGVVLLCHAWNTLMYLFPIYLVVLGIRIYQEEKVMKPLFEQVK
;
A
#
# COMPACT_ATOMS: atom_id res chain seq x y z
N MET A 1 -19.02 11.70 13.15
CA MET A 1 -19.43 11.32 11.78
C MET A 1 -18.86 12.19 10.66
N LEU A 2 -19.34 13.42 10.44
CA LEU A 2 -18.94 14.21 9.25
C LEU A 2 -17.41 14.35 9.11
N LEU A 3 -16.71 14.69 10.21
CA LEU A 3 -15.26 14.88 10.19
C LEU A 3 -14.49 13.59 9.87
N VAL A 4 -14.94 12.43 10.38
CA VAL A 4 -14.35 11.12 10.07
C VAL A 4 -14.49 10.83 8.58
N ASN A 5 -15.69 11.02 8.02
CA ASN A 5 -15.94 10.78 6.59
C ASN A 5 -15.12 11.73 5.70
N LEU A 6 -15.04 13.02 6.03
CA LEU A 6 -14.23 13.99 5.28
C LEU A 6 -12.74 13.64 5.34
N THR A 7 -12.24 13.26 6.52
CA THR A 7 -10.84 12.86 6.69
C THR A 7 -10.55 11.58 5.89
N PHE A 8 -11.42 10.58 5.98
CA PHE A 8 -11.30 9.35 5.20
C PHE A 8 -11.26 9.65 3.70
N VAL A 9 -12.20 10.45 3.19
CA VAL A 9 -12.26 10.83 1.78
C VAL A 9 -11.00 11.57 1.35
N SER A 10 -10.46 12.46 2.19
CA SER A 10 -9.22 13.18 1.88
C SER A 10 -8.04 12.23 1.65
N PHE A 11 -7.81 11.27 2.54
CA PHE A 11 -6.76 10.26 2.38
C PHE A 11 -7.05 9.31 1.21
N PHE A 12 -8.32 8.96 0.98
CA PHE A 12 -8.72 8.15 -0.16
C PHE A 12 -8.43 8.84 -1.49
N ILE A 13 -8.61 10.17 -1.59
CA ILE A 13 -8.21 10.94 -2.76
C ILE A 13 -6.69 10.86 -2.96
N VAL A 14 -5.90 10.98 -1.90
CA VAL A 14 -4.43 10.83 -1.97
C VAL A 14 -4.05 9.41 -2.43
N ARG A 15 -4.76 8.37 -1.96
CA ARG A 15 -4.59 6.98 -2.43
C ARG A 15 -4.86 6.86 -3.92
N LEU A 16 -5.94 7.43 -4.42
CA LEU A 16 -6.27 7.45 -5.85
C LEU A 16 -5.23 8.22 -6.67
N TYR A 17 -4.70 9.33 -6.13
CA TYR A 17 -3.61 10.05 -6.75
C TYR A 17 -2.34 9.19 -6.86
N SER A 18 -1.96 8.48 -5.79
CA SER A 18 -0.83 7.53 -5.83
C SER A 18 -1.07 6.42 -6.86
N LEU A 19 -2.30 5.90 -6.97
CA LEU A 19 -2.65 4.92 -7.99
C LEU A 19 -2.49 5.48 -9.39
N SER A 20 -2.83 6.75 -9.61
CA SER A 20 -2.63 7.42 -10.90
C SER A 20 -1.15 7.49 -11.31
N ILE A 21 -0.24 7.72 -10.35
CA ILE A 21 1.21 7.67 -10.56
C ILE A 21 1.62 6.26 -10.98
N SER A 22 1.13 5.24 -10.28
CA SER A 22 1.42 3.84 -10.60
C SER A 22 0.95 3.47 -12.00
N ILE A 23 -0.22 3.93 -12.44
CA ILE A 23 -0.75 3.63 -13.78
C ILE A 23 0.10 4.30 -14.87
N ARG A 24 0.58 5.53 -14.63
CA ARG A 24 1.49 6.22 -15.55
C ARG A 24 2.81 5.45 -15.68
N ASN A 25 3.40 5.07 -14.55
CA ASN A 25 4.64 4.28 -14.51
C ASN A 25 4.46 2.91 -15.17
N GLU A 26 3.34 2.22 -14.93
CA GLU A 26 3.01 0.94 -15.56
C GLU A 26 3.05 1.04 -17.10
N LYS A 27 2.46 2.08 -17.69
CA LYS A 27 2.50 2.30 -19.14
C LYS A 27 3.93 2.46 -19.66
N VAL A 28 4.75 3.23 -18.96
CA VAL A 28 6.17 3.45 -19.31
C VAL A 28 6.97 2.15 -19.18
N LEU A 29 6.74 1.35 -18.14
CA LEU A 29 7.42 0.08 -17.91
C LEU A 29 7.05 -0.96 -18.97
N ILE A 30 5.78 -1.07 -19.33
CA ILE A 30 5.32 -1.96 -20.40
C ILE A 30 5.98 -1.59 -21.73
N GLN A 31 6.07 -0.30 -22.06
CA GLN A 31 6.78 0.18 -23.26
C GLN A 31 8.28 -0.16 -23.24
N LYS A 32 8.89 -0.18 -22.05
CA LYS A 32 10.28 -0.59 -21.83
C LYS A 32 10.46 -2.13 -21.76
N GLY A 33 9.42 -2.91 -22.07
CA GLY A 33 9.48 -4.37 -22.12
C GLY A 33 9.35 -5.07 -20.76
N ALA A 34 8.77 -4.42 -19.74
CA ALA A 34 8.59 -5.03 -18.44
C ALA A 34 7.55 -6.17 -18.46
N THR A 35 7.84 -7.26 -17.76
CA THR A 35 6.93 -8.39 -17.57
C THR A 35 6.20 -8.29 -16.25
N GLN A 36 4.88 -8.52 -16.27
CA GLN A 36 4.08 -8.54 -15.05
C GLN A 36 4.17 -9.91 -14.38
N HIS A 37 4.48 -9.92 -13.09
CA HIS A 37 4.49 -11.12 -12.26
C HIS A 37 3.35 -11.09 -11.22
N GLY A 38 2.88 -12.26 -10.78
CA GLY A 38 1.90 -12.34 -9.70
C GLY A 38 0.57 -11.62 -9.99
N THR A 39 0.08 -11.64 -11.23
CA THR A 39 -1.14 -10.96 -11.68
C THR A 39 -2.36 -11.27 -10.80
N LYS A 40 -2.58 -12.55 -10.48
CA LYS A 40 -3.66 -13.02 -9.61
C LYS A 40 -3.58 -12.40 -8.22
N ASN A 41 -2.39 -12.44 -7.61
CA ASN A 41 -2.18 -11.91 -6.27
C ASN A 41 -2.26 -10.38 -6.23
N SER A 42 -1.77 -9.69 -7.25
CA SER A 42 -1.90 -8.23 -7.38
C SER A 42 -3.37 -7.79 -7.46
N LYS A 43 -4.19 -8.53 -8.22
CA LYS A 43 -5.64 -8.31 -8.28
C LYS A 43 -6.30 -8.58 -6.93
N LEU A 44 -5.98 -9.71 -6.31
CA LEU A 44 -6.51 -10.08 -4.99
C LEU A 44 -6.17 -9.01 -3.93
N LEU A 45 -4.92 -8.57 -3.87
CA LEU A 45 -4.47 -7.52 -2.95
C LEU A 45 -5.25 -6.22 -3.16
N SER A 46 -5.48 -5.83 -4.42
CA SER A 46 -6.28 -4.64 -4.74
C SER A 46 -7.74 -4.78 -4.29
N ILE A 47 -8.35 -5.95 -4.50
CA ILE A 47 -9.74 -6.22 -4.08
C ILE A 47 -9.85 -6.19 -2.56
N VAL A 48 -8.97 -6.90 -1.85
CA VAL A 48 -8.99 -6.94 -0.38
C VAL A 48 -8.72 -5.55 0.20
N HIS A 49 -7.87 -4.75 -0.42
CA HIS A 49 -7.62 -3.37 -0.01
C HIS A 49 -8.85 -2.47 -0.14
N VAL A 50 -9.53 -2.54 -1.29
CA VAL A 50 -10.78 -1.81 -1.53
C VAL A 50 -11.85 -2.25 -0.52
N LEU A 51 -12.03 -3.57 -0.34
CA LEU A 51 -12.94 -4.12 0.66
C LEU A 51 -12.63 -3.62 2.06
N PHE A 52 -11.36 -3.61 2.46
CA PHE A 52 -10.93 -3.12 3.77
C PHE A 52 -11.34 -1.65 4.00
N TYR A 53 -11.06 -0.78 3.02
CA TYR A 53 -11.41 0.64 3.08
C TYR A 53 -12.92 0.86 3.24
N PHE A 54 -13.71 0.20 2.39
CA PHE A 54 -15.17 0.38 2.40
C PHE A 54 -15.84 -0.30 3.59
N SER A 55 -15.35 -1.46 4.05
CA SER A 55 -15.82 -2.09 5.29
C SER A 55 -15.54 -1.20 6.50
N ALA A 56 -14.36 -0.58 6.59
CA ALA A 56 -14.06 0.34 7.68
C ALA A 56 -14.95 1.57 7.67
N LEU A 57 -15.16 2.19 6.49
CA LEU A 57 -16.06 3.32 6.35
C LEU A 57 -17.51 2.94 6.69
N PHE A 58 -17.97 1.78 6.21
CA PHE A 58 -19.30 1.27 6.50
C PHE A 58 -19.50 1.07 8.01
N GLU A 59 -18.54 0.45 8.68
CA GLU A 59 -18.57 0.20 10.12
C GLU A 59 -18.67 1.52 10.92
N ALA A 60 -17.86 2.52 10.55
CA ALA A 60 -17.92 3.86 11.18
C ALA A 60 -19.30 4.51 11.04
N ASN A 61 -19.93 4.40 9.86
CA ASN A 61 -21.23 4.99 9.58
C ASN A 61 -22.37 4.20 10.24
N TYR A 62 -22.28 2.87 10.28
CA TYR A 62 -23.27 1.99 10.89
C TYR A 62 -23.37 2.22 12.40
N PHE A 63 -22.22 2.35 13.09
CA PHE A 63 -22.17 2.64 14.52
C PHE A 63 -22.24 4.14 14.86
N ALA A 64 -22.39 5.00 13.85
CA ALA A 64 -22.47 6.46 14.00
C ALA A 64 -21.31 7.06 14.83
N HIS A 65 -20.07 6.59 14.59
CA HIS A 65 -18.92 7.00 15.39
C HIS A 65 -18.56 8.50 15.29
N HIS A 66 -18.33 9.12 16.44
CA HIS A 66 -17.94 10.52 16.51
C HIS A 66 -16.42 10.66 16.59
N TRP A 67 -15.90 11.81 16.19
CA TRP A 67 -14.46 12.04 16.24
C TRP A 67 -13.99 12.06 17.68
N ASP A 68 -12.96 11.29 17.99
CA ASP A 68 -12.37 11.23 19.33
C ASP A 68 -10.82 11.15 19.28
N TYR A 69 -10.23 10.82 20.42
CA TYR A 69 -8.80 10.67 20.56
C TYR A 69 -8.22 9.55 19.68
N LEU A 70 -8.93 8.42 19.53
CA LEU A 70 -8.50 7.32 18.67
C LEU A 70 -8.57 7.71 17.19
N SER A 71 -9.61 8.44 16.78
CA SER A 71 -9.69 8.99 15.41
C SER A 71 -8.53 9.95 15.12
N THR A 72 -8.08 10.71 16.14
CA THR A 72 -6.92 11.59 16.03
C THR A 72 -5.63 10.80 15.86
N ILE A 73 -5.41 9.74 16.65
CA ILE A 73 -4.27 8.84 16.48
C ILE A 73 -4.27 8.19 15.10
N GLY A 74 -5.43 7.71 14.63
CA GLY A 74 -5.59 7.12 13.31
C GLY A 74 -5.22 8.09 12.20
N THR A 75 -5.66 9.34 12.30
CA THR A 75 -5.32 10.42 11.36
C THR A 75 -3.83 10.72 11.33
N VAL A 76 -3.19 10.84 12.50
CA VAL A 76 -1.74 11.05 12.59
C VAL A 76 -0.98 9.87 11.99
N THR A 77 -1.43 8.65 12.26
CA THR A 77 -0.83 7.42 11.70
C THR A 77 -0.94 7.41 10.17
N LEU A 78 -2.11 7.75 9.62
CA LEU A 78 -2.31 7.90 8.18
C LEU A 78 -1.37 8.94 7.59
N PHE A 79 -1.27 10.11 8.23
CA PHE A 79 -0.39 11.18 7.76
C PHE A 79 1.06 10.71 7.61
N PHE A 80 1.61 10.00 8.61
CA PHE A 80 2.95 9.42 8.51
C PHE A 80 3.06 8.31 7.46
N ALA A 81 2.04 7.46 7.31
CA ALA A 81 2.00 6.42 6.29
C ALA A 81 2.11 7.02 4.87
N TYR A 82 1.38 8.11 4.60
CA TYR A 82 1.44 8.81 3.32
C TYR A 82 2.76 9.56 3.09
N ILE A 83 3.36 10.14 4.13
CA ILE A 83 4.72 10.69 4.02
C ILE A 83 5.70 9.60 3.59
N ALA A 84 5.65 8.44 4.23
CA ALA A 84 6.48 7.30 3.87
C ALA A 84 6.19 6.81 2.43
N LEU A 85 4.92 6.78 2.02
CA LEU A 85 4.53 6.45 0.64
C LEU A 85 5.22 7.36 -0.37
N PHE A 86 5.11 8.68 -0.21
CA PHE A 86 5.69 9.62 -1.16
C PHE A 86 7.22 9.63 -1.12
N TRP A 87 7.82 9.35 0.04
CA TRP A 87 9.26 9.12 0.11
C TRP A 87 9.67 7.90 -0.72
N VAL A 88 8.97 6.77 -0.58
CA VAL A 88 9.22 5.56 -1.38
C VAL A 88 8.99 5.80 -2.87
N ILE A 89 7.92 6.52 -3.24
CA ILE A 89 7.64 6.91 -4.64
C ILE A 89 8.80 7.74 -5.19
N ASN A 90 9.33 8.70 -4.42
CA ASN A 90 10.43 9.55 -4.85
C ASN A 90 11.75 8.79 -5.00
N GLU A 91 12.01 7.80 -4.15
CA GLU A 91 13.19 6.94 -4.24
C GLU A 91 13.15 6.01 -5.46
N LEU A 92 12.00 5.39 -5.73
CA LEU A 92 11.82 4.45 -6.85
C LEU A 92 11.53 5.15 -8.18
N LYS A 93 10.93 6.35 -8.16
CA LYS A 93 10.57 7.13 -9.36
C LYS A 93 9.73 6.31 -10.34
N GLU A 94 10.19 6.17 -11.59
CA GLU A 94 9.46 5.51 -12.69
C GLU A 94 9.28 4.00 -12.49
N ILE A 95 10.07 3.36 -11.61
CA ILE A 95 9.93 1.92 -11.36
C ILE A 95 8.86 1.63 -10.30
N TRP A 96 8.39 2.65 -9.56
CA TRP A 96 7.35 2.46 -8.56
C TRP A 96 6.02 2.11 -9.22
N THR A 97 5.51 0.93 -8.92
CA THR A 97 4.18 0.48 -9.34
C THR A 97 3.54 -0.38 -8.24
N VAL A 98 2.21 -0.38 -8.17
CA VAL A 98 1.44 -1.22 -7.24
C VAL A 98 1.50 -2.69 -7.66
N LYS A 99 1.47 -2.95 -8.97
CA LYS A 99 1.62 -4.28 -9.57
C LYS A 99 3.09 -4.66 -9.67
N LEU A 100 3.42 -5.95 -9.62
CA LEU A 100 4.81 -6.40 -9.78
C LEU A 100 5.22 -6.38 -11.26
N TYR A 101 5.99 -5.39 -11.65
CA TYR A 101 6.64 -5.31 -12.96
C TYR A 101 8.15 -5.43 -12.83
N ILE A 102 8.75 -6.27 -13.67
CA ILE A 102 10.19 -6.47 -13.70
C ILE A 102 10.69 -6.17 -15.10
N LEU A 103 11.70 -5.30 -15.18
CA LEU A 103 12.35 -4.95 -16.43
C LEU A 103 13.40 -6.01 -16.78
N PRO A 104 13.67 -6.27 -18.07
CA PRO A 104 14.75 -7.17 -18.47
C PRO A 104 16.11 -6.79 -17.88
N ASN A 105 16.39 -5.48 -17.77
CA ASN A 105 17.59 -4.91 -17.14
C ASN A 105 17.22 -4.16 -15.84
N HIS A 106 16.41 -4.78 -14.98
CA HIS A 106 15.92 -4.13 -13.77
C HIS A 106 17.07 -3.76 -12.83
N LYS A 107 17.28 -2.45 -12.61
CA LYS A 107 18.26 -1.96 -11.64
C LYS A 107 17.64 -1.99 -10.26
N ILE A 108 18.26 -2.74 -9.35
CA ILE A 108 17.86 -2.77 -7.95
C ILE A 108 18.21 -1.43 -7.32
N ASN A 109 17.24 -0.80 -6.67
CA ASN A 109 17.51 0.41 -5.91
C ASN A 109 18.24 0.04 -4.61
N THR A 110 19.47 0.55 -4.45
CA THR A 110 20.32 0.33 -3.27
C THR A 110 20.36 1.55 -2.35
N SER A 111 19.41 2.47 -2.47
CA SER A 111 19.33 3.63 -1.59
C SER A 111 19.19 3.23 -0.12
N THR A 112 19.56 4.15 0.78
CA THR A 112 19.66 3.89 2.22
C THR A 112 18.38 3.32 2.81
N LEU A 113 17.21 3.73 2.29
CA LEU A 113 15.90 3.25 2.69
C LEU A 113 15.72 1.75 2.41
N PHE A 114 16.08 1.32 1.20
CA PHE A 114 16.00 -0.08 0.77
C PHE A 114 17.12 -0.96 1.37
N ARG A 115 18.21 -0.35 1.85
CA ARG A 115 19.27 -1.07 2.58
C ARG A 115 18.86 -1.42 4.01
N THR A 116 18.09 -0.54 4.66
CA THR A 116 17.65 -0.75 6.06
C THR A 116 16.37 -1.58 6.14
N ILE A 117 15.43 -1.38 5.21
CA ILE A 117 14.14 -2.08 5.18
C ILE A 117 13.96 -2.70 3.81
N LYS A 118 13.78 -4.04 3.76
CA LYS A 118 13.65 -4.77 2.49
C LYS A 118 12.48 -4.28 1.64
N HIS A 119 11.34 -4.00 2.27
CA HIS A 119 10.10 -3.63 1.58
C HIS A 119 9.44 -2.40 2.23
N PRO A 120 10.03 -1.20 2.10
CA PRO A 120 9.60 -0.02 2.85
C PRO A 120 8.15 0.38 2.53
N ASN A 121 7.67 0.15 1.30
CA ASN A 121 6.29 0.44 0.92
C ASN A 121 5.27 -0.36 1.77
N TYR A 122 5.57 -1.63 2.07
CA TYR A 122 4.64 -2.48 2.81
C TYR A 122 4.68 -2.20 4.31
N PHE A 123 5.89 -2.05 4.87
CA PHE A 123 6.06 -1.90 6.33
C PHE A 123 5.88 -0.46 6.82
N LEU A 124 6.31 0.55 6.07
CA LEU A 124 6.23 1.95 6.49
C LEU A 124 4.95 2.66 6.04
N ASN A 125 4.28 2.13 5.02
CA ASN A 125 3.07 2.74 4.48
C ASN A 125 1.85 1.81 4.59
N ILE A 126 1.80 0.68 3.87
CA ILE A 126 0.56 -0.12 3.77
C ILE A 126 0.05 -0.60 5.13
N ILE A 127 0.91 -1.17 5.98
CA ILE A 127 0.49 -1.65 7.31
C ILE A 127 0.03 -0.48 8.21
N PRO A 128 0.83 0.60 8.39
CA PRO A 128 0.39 1.78 9.13
C PRO A 128 -0.88 2.43 8.57
N GLU A 129 -1.06 2.44 7.26
CA GLU A 129 -2.27 2.96 6.64
C GLU A 129 -3.51 2.16 7.05
N LEU A 130 -3.46 0.83 6.96
CA LEU A 130 -4.60 -0.02 7.35
C LEU A 130 -4.95 0.16 8.82
N ILE A 131 -3.94 0.22 9.69
CA ILE A 131 -4.11 0.52 11.12
C ILE A 131 -4.71 1.91 11.30
N GLY A 132 -4.20 2.90 10.58
CA GLY A 132 -4.67 4.28 10.63
C GLY A 132 -6.14 4.42 10.20
N VAL A 133 -6.56 3.72 9.14
CA VAL A 133 -7.96 3.65 8.70
C VAL A 133 -8.84 3.00 9.77
N VAL A 134 -8.40 1.89 10.35
CA VAL A 134 -9.15 1.22 11.43
C VAL A 134 -9.34 2.14 12.62
N LEU A 135 -8.29 2.83 13.06
CA LEU A 135 -8.35 3.74 14.21
C LEU A 135 -9.20 4.98 13.89
N LEU A 136 -9.08 5.53 12.69
CA LEU A 136 -9.91 6.65 12.22
C LEU A 136 -11.40 6.28 12.29
N CYS A 137 -11.75 5.10 11.80
CA CYS A 137 -13.12 4.62 11.63
C CYS A 137 -13.67 3.79 12.80
N HIS A 138 -12.86 3.47 13.81
CA HIS A 138 -13.19 2.51 14.87
C HIS A 138 -13.62 1.13 14.33
N ALA A 139 -12.98 0.72 13.24
CA ALA A 139 -13.39 -0.44 12.48
C ALA A 139 -12.79 -1.75 13.03
N TRP A 140 -13.17 -2.09 14.27
CA TRP A 140 -12.61 -3.24 14.98
C TRP A 140 -12.99 -4.58 14.36
N ASN A 141 -14.19 -4.70 13.79
CA ASN A 141 -14.59 -5.91 13.07
C ASN A 141 -13.78 -6.03 11.77
N THR A 142 -13.60 -4.92 11.05
CA THR A 142 -12.73 -4.89 9.87
C THR A 142 -11.29 -5.29 10.22
N LEU A 143 -10.74 -4.80 11.33
CA LEU A 143 -9.44 -5.22 11.82
C LEU A 143 -9.41 -6.71 12.16
N MET A 144 -10.41 -7.24 12.85
CA MET A 144 -10.42 -8.62 13.29
C MET A 144 -10.51 -9.62 12.12
N TYR A 145 -11.34 -9.33 11.11
CA TYR A 145 -11.63 -10.29 10.04
C TYR A 145 -10.85 -10.04 8.74
N LEU A 146 -10.73 -8.78 8.29
CA LEU A 146 -10.11 -8.47 7.00
C LEU A 146 -8.60 -8.26 7.11
N PHE A 147 -8.08 -7.76 8.25
CA PHE A 147 -6.64 -7.53 8.41
C PHE A 147 -5.81 -8.80 8.33
N PRO A 148 -6.17 -9.93 8.99
CA PRO A 148 -5.39 -11.17 8.85
C PRO A 148 -5.36 -11.69 7.41
N ILE A 149 -6.49 -11.61 6.71
CA ILE A 149 -6.59 -11.96 5.28
C ILE A 149 -5.65 -11.07 4.46
N TYR A 150 -5.65 -9.76 4.74
CA TYR A 150 -4.76 -8.81 4.08
C TYR A 150 -3.28 -9.19 4.29
N LEU A 151 -2.90 -9.48 5.54
CA LEU A 151 -1.52 -9.86 5.87
C LEU A 151 -1.07 -11.14 5.14
N VAL A 152 -1.95 -12.14 4.99
CA VAL A 152 -1.64 -13.35 4.23
C VAL A 152 -1.40 -13.02 2.75
N VAL A 153 -2.30 -12.26 2.11
CA VAL A 153 -2.16 -11.87 0.71
C VAL A 153 -0.91 -11.02 0.48
N LEU A 154 -0.60 -10.12 1.42
CA LEU A 154 0.62 -9.31 1.43
C LEU A 154 1.88 -10.16 1.61
N GLY A 155 1.85 -11.15 2.51
CA GLY A 155 2.96 -12.09 2.70
C GLY A 155 3.26 -12.90 1.44
N ILE A 156 2.22 -13.39 0.76
CA ILE A 156 2.37 -14.05 -0.55
C ILE A 156 2.97 -13.09 -1.58
N ARG A 157 2.57 -11.81 -1.55
CA ARG A 157 3.10 -10.78 -2.47
C ARG A 157 4.58 -10.54 -2.26
N ILE A 158 5.01 -10.43 -0.99
CA ILE A 158 6.42 -10.28 -0.60
C ILE A 158 7.23 -11.50 -1.04
N TYR A 159 6.73 -12.70 -0.78
CA TYR A 159 7.41 -13.93 -1.19
C TYR A 159 7.58 -14.02 -2.72
N GLN A 160 6.53 -13.67 -3.48
CA GLN A 160 6.61 -13.61 -4.94
C GLN A 160 7.64 -12.59 -5.41
N GLU A 161 7.69 -11.42 -4.79
CA GLU A 161 8.66 -10.37 -5.11
C GLU A 161 10.09 -10.81 -4.84
N GLU A 162 10.36 -11.34 -3.66
CA GLU A 162 11.68 -11.85 -3.28
C GLU A 162 12.14 -12.99 -4.19
N LYS A 163 11.23 -13.90 -4.56
CA LYS A 163 11.54 -15.01 -5.48
C LYS A 163 11.97 -14.51 -6.85
N VAL A 164 11.34 -13.47 -7.40
CA VAL A 164 11.72 -12.97 -8.73
C VAL A 164 12.92 -12.01 -8.66
N MET A 165 13.10 -11.31 -7.54
CA MET A 165 14.28 -10.45 -7.36
C MET A 165 15.57 -11.23 -7.02
N LYS A 166 15.49 -12.41 -6.40
CA LYS A 166 16.65 -13.24 -6.03
C LYS A 166 17.72 -13.37 -7.15
N PRO A 167 17.38 -13.79 -8.39
CA PRO A 167 18.36 -13.89 -9.46
C PRO A 167 18.96 -12.54 -9.89
N LEU A 168 18.25 -11.42 -9.71
CA LEU A 168 18.76 -10.09 -10.02
C LEU A 168 19.82 -9.63 -9.01
N PHE A 169 19.68 -10.01 -7.73
CA PHE A 169 20.68 -9.71 -6.70
C PHE A 169 21.97 -10.51 -6.90
N GLU A 170 21.88 -11.74 -7.43
CA GLU A 170 23.04 -12.59 -7.71
C GLU A 170 23.89 -12.06 -8.89
N GLN A 171 23.30 -11.25 -9.79
CA GLN A 171 24.02 -10.63 -10.92
C GLN A 171 24.80 -9.36 -10.54
N VAL A 172 24.53 -8.76 -9.38
CA VAL A 172 25.17 -7.52 -8.90
C VAL A 172 26.32 -7.80 -7.92
N LYS A 173 26.49 -9.06 -7.51
CA LYS A 173 27.52 -9.52 -6.58
C LYS A 173 28.78 -9.96 -7.32
#